data_AF-A0A9W8H1I9-F1
#
_entry.id   AF-A0A9W8H1I9-F1
#
_cell.length_a   1.000
_cell.length_b   1.000
_cell.length_c   1.000
_cell.angle_alpha   90.00
_cell.angle_beta   90.00
_cell.angle_gamma   90.00
#
_symmetry.space_group_name_H-M   'P 1'
#
loop_
_entity.id
_entity.type
_entity.pdbx_description
1 polymer ?
#
loop_
_entity_poly.entity_id
_entity_poly.type
_entity_poly.pdbx_seq_one_letter_code
_entity_poly.pdbx_strand_id
1 'polypeptide(L)'
;MAEQKLIAAFRGKDALGTNHQQSILNVLRMACSEAIRQPDFAQRLQAIKQMFYVRDFDGIFLKPANLPVYTAQYVPRRALCYYDIFAGVELQRILQTRPNIMCLGAGSGSELVGISAASCHALEGDGAPITIHSQDYSDWSSILQTLETTVRYKWGISEEQIKYEFSIGDLLRVTPELESEISRAELVTAMFVFNELFSDKVNAMNFVKTMVKNVRPGCYFLLVDSAGSFSSVKVGSKNYMSYMFFDSLAQYFAPIVSEDSKWFRHAQGLEFNMPPPGQQLSDREAALLTEYELIRNEVKKMGSLIAEINEEELDALTQSMRSVEQKLALVYTVFRSSIYAHLSQQDIGQTQDGMSVYSEQFQTNCPPFD
;
A
#
# COMPACT_ATOMS: atom_id res chain seq x y z
N MET A 1 -10.31 19.11 31.04
CA MET A 1 -8.99 18.87 30.41
C MET A 1 -9.15 17.65 29.52
N ALA A 2 -9.27 17.89 28.22
CA ALA A 2 -9.55 16.84 27.25
C ALA A 2 -8.30 15.99 27.01
N GLU A 3 -8.51 14.69 26.96
CA GLU A 3 -7.54 13.65 26.63
C GLU A 3 -6.93 13.94 25.25
N GLN A 4 -5.72 14.51 25.21
CA GLN A 4 -4.90 14.52 23.99
C GLN A 4 -4.53 13.06 23.71
N LYS A 5 -5.38 12.35 22.98
CA LYS A 5 -5.00 11.06 22.38
C LYS A 5 -3.75 11.31 21.56
N LEU A 6 -2.62 10.76 22.01
CA LEU A 6 -1.35 10.78 21.28
C LEU A 6 -1.63 10.31 19.84
N ILE A 7 -1.58 11.22 18.86
CA ILE A 7 -1.47 10.83 17.46
C ILE A 7 -0.08 10.19 17.36
N ALA A 8 -0.02 8.94 16.91
CA ALA A 8 1.26 8.28 16.68
C ALA A 8 2.09 9.13 15.73
N ALA A 9 3.36 9.39 16.03
CA ALA A 9 4.24 10.13 15.13
C ALA A 9 4.29 9.43 13.76
N PHE A 10 4.29 10.19 12.67
CA PHE A 10 4.42 9.68 11.32
C PHE A 10 5.67 8.80 11.20
N ARG A 11 5.51 7.57 10.67
CA ARG A 11 6.61 6.58 10.55
C ARG A 11 6.99 6.29 9.11
N GLY A 12 6.63 7.16 8.16
CA GLY A 12 6.89 6.91 6.74
C GLY A 12 6.28 5.59 6.29
N LYS A 13 7.07 4.78 5.57
CA LYS A 13 6.66 3.46 5.06
C LYS A 13 6.17 2.51 6.16
N ASP A 14 6.70 2.62 7.38
CA ASP A 14 6.35 1.73 8.49
C ASP A 14 4.96 2.04 9.07
N ALA A 15 4.36 3.19 8.71
CA ALA A 15 3.01 3.58 9.13
C ALA A 15 1.94 2.59 8.64
N LEU A 16 2.17 1.92 7.51
CA LEU A 16 1.25 0.94 6.96
C LEU A 16 1.43 -0.46 7.56
N GLY A 17 2.51 -0.71 8.30
CA GLY A 17 2.89 -2.05 8.77
C GLY A 17 3.23 -3.01 7.63
N THR A 18 3.27 -4.32 7.90
CA THR A 18 3.73 -5.33 6.93
C THR A 18 2.71 -5.69 5.85
N ASN A 19 1.42 -5.40 6.07
CA ASN A 19 0.35 -5.65 5.10
C ASN A 19 -0.39 -4.36 4.79
N HIS A 20 0.10 -3.64 3.76
CA HIS A 20 -0.42 -2.34 3.37
C HIS A 20 -1.91 -2.38 2.99
N GLN A 21 -2.34 -3.41 2.24
CA GLN A 21 -3.74 -3.55 1.85
C GLN A 21 -4.65 -3.75 3.06
N GLN A 22 -4.25 -4.57 4.04
CA GLN A 22 -5.02 -4.72 5.27
C GLN A 22 -5.04 -3.43 6.11
N SER A 23 -3.94 -2.67 6.13
CA SER A 23 -3.88 -1.37 6.82
C SER A 23 -4.88 -0.37 6.24
N ILE A 24 -4.97 -0.28 4.91
CA ILE A 24 -5.98 0.52 4.20
C ILE A 24 -7.40 0.07 4.57
N LEU A 25 -7.67 -1.24 4.56
CA LEU A 25 -8.97 -1.78 4.93
C LEU A 25 -9.32 -1.50 6.41
N ASN A 26 -8.34 -1.48 7.31
CA ASN A 26 -8.54 -1.18 8.72
C ASN A 26 -8.92 0.30 8.94
N VAL A 27 -8.29 1.23 8.21
CA VAL A 27 -8.69 2.65 8.20
C VAL A 27 -10.14 2.78 7.77
N LEU A 28 -10.51 2.16 6.65
CA LEU A 28 -11.87 2.24 6.11
C LEU A 28 -12.90 1.59 7.02
N ARG A 29 -12.57 0.44 7.62
CA ARG A 29 -13.43 -0.23 8.59
C ARG A 29 -13.69 0.65 9.81
N MET A 30 -12.67 1.34 10.31
CA MET A 30 -12.80 2.26 11.44
C MET A 30 -13.63 3.49 11.06
N ALA A 31 -13.32 4.14 9.94
CA ALA A 31 -14.02 5.33 9.46
C ALA A 31 -15.51 5.06 9.18
N CYS A 32 -15.83 3.89 8.63
CA CYS A 32 -17.20 3.50 8.30
C CYS A 32 -17.92 2.76 9.44
N SER A 33 -17.28 2.56 10.60
CA SER A 33 -17.81 1.71 11.68
C SER A 33 -19.19 2.13 12.17
N GLU A 34 -19.46 3.43 12.23
CA GLU A 34 -20.78 3.95 12.64
C GLU A 34 -21.85 3.59 11.61
N ALA A 35 -21.59 3.82 10.32
CA ALA A 35 -22.51 3.48 9.25
C ALA A 35 -22.83 1.97 9.23
N ILE A 36 -21.79 1.14 9.32
CA ILE A 36 -21.90 -0.33 9.31
C ILE A 36 -22.78 -0.85 10.44
N ARG A 37 -22.80 -0.15 11.59
CA ARG A 37 -23.58 -0.54 12.76
C ARG A 37 -25.03 -0.10 12.72
N GLN A 38 -25.42 0.75 11.77
CA GLN A 38 -26.80 1.20 11.68
C GLN A 38 -27.76 0.03 11.38
N PRO A 39 -28.88 -0.10 12.12
CA PRO A 39 -29.83 -1.21 11.92
C PRO A 39 -30.42 -1.27 10.51
N ASP A 40 -30.54 -0.14 9.83
CA ASP A 40 -31.08 -0.01 8.48
C ASP A 40 -30.01 -0.10 7.37
N PHE A 41 -28.74 -0.39 7.71
CA PHE A 41 -27.64 -0.45 6.73
C PHE A 41 -27.97 -1.33 5.53
N ALA A 42 -28.43 -2.56 5.77
CA ALA A 42 -28.75 -3.51 4.70
C ALA A 42 -29.91 -3.05 3.82
N GLN A 43 -30.96 -2.47 4.42
CA GLN A 43 -32.10 -1.92 3.70
C GLN A 43 -31.67 -0.74 2.82
N ARG A 44 -30.87 0.16 3.39
CA ARG A 44 -30.35 1.33 2.69
C ARG A 44 -29.39 0.95 1.56
N LEU A 45 -28.52 -0.02 1.79
CA LEU A 45 -27.63 -0.56 0.76
C LEU A 45 -28.45 -1.15 -0.40
N GLN A 46 -29.53 -1.88 -0.11
CA GLN A 46 -30.41 -2.42 -1.14
C GLN A 46 -31.11 -1.30 -1.93
N ALA A 47 -31.54 -0.23 -1.25
CA ALA A 47 -32.10 0.95 -1.92
C ALA A 47 -31.08 1.62 -2.84
N ILE A 48 -29.82 1.78 -2.39
CA ILE A 48 -28.72 2.34 -3.19
C ILE A 48 -28.49 1.49 -4.45
N LYS A 49 -28.45 0.15 -4.31
CA LYS A 49 -28.33 -0.75 -5.46
C LYS A 49 -29.47 -0.59 -6.46
N GLN A 50 -30.70 -0.41 -5.97
CA GLN A 50 -31.86 -0.17 -6.82
C GLN A 50 -31.75 1.18 -7.55
N MET A 51 -31.27 2.23 -6.88
CA MET A 51 -31.05 3.55 -7.50
C MET A 51 -29.97 3.48 -8.59
N PHE A 52 -28.91 2.70 -8.40
CA PHE A 52 -27.93 2.43 -9.47
C PHE A 52 -28.56 1.71 -10.67
N TYR A 53 -29.44 0.74 -10.41
CA TYR A 53 -30.13 0.01 -11.48
C TYR A 53 -30.99 0.95 -12.35
N VAL A 54 -31.70 1.89 -11.74
CA VAL A 54 -32.52 2.88 -12.47
C VAL A 54 -31.77 4.15 -12.87
N ARG A 55 -30.45 4.23 -12.62
CA ARG A 55 -29.59 5.39 -12.88
C ARG A 55 -30.03 6.68 -12.18
N ASP A 56 -30.60 6.56 -10.99
CA ASP A 56 -30.94 7.69 -10.12
C ASP A 56 -29.73 8.06 -9.24
N PHE A 57 -28.76 8.75 -9.83
CA PHE A 57 -27.54 9.16 -9.13
C PHE A 57 -27.81 10.24 -8.08
N ASP A 58 -28.71 11.18 -8.35
CA ASP A 58 -29.08 12.24 -7.40
C ASP A 58 -29.76 11.66 -6.15
N GLY A 59 -30.64 10.67 -6.31
CA GLY A 59 -31.24 9.94 -5.20
C GLY A 59 -30.21 9.24 -4.30
N ILE A 60 -29.03 8.90 -4.84
CA ILE A 60 -27.92 8.33 -4.10
C ILE A 60 -27.10 9.45 -3.44
N PHE A 61 -26.56 10.37 -4.25
CA PHE A 61 -25.46 11.25 -3.85
C PHE A 61 -25.91 12.61 -3.29
N LEU A 62 -27.12 13.07 -3.60
CA LEU A 62 -27.69 14.28 -2.99
C LEU A 62 -28.50 13.98 -1.72
N LYS A 63 -28.50 12.72 -1.27
CA LYS A 63 -29.16 12.29 -0.03
C LYS A 63 -28.11 11.96 1.04
N PRO A 64 -27.83 12.86 2.00
CA PRO A 64 -26.76 12.68 2.99
C PRO A 64 -26.79 11.36 3.74
N ALA A 65 -27.98 10.84 4.05
CA ALA A 65 -28.14 9.57 4.75
C ALA A 65 -27.61 8.35 3.98
N ASN A 66 -27.47 8.43 2.65
CA ASN A 66 -26.95 7.34 1.83
C ASN A 66 -25.43 7.33 1.76
N LEU A 67 -24.77 8.48 1.95
CA LEU A 67 -23.34 8.65 1.71
C LEU A 67 -22.48 7.72 2.58
N PRO A 68 -22.73 7.54 3.90
CA PRO A 68 -21.93 6.65 4.72
C PRO A 68 -22.06 5.17 4.30
N VAL A 69 -23.26 4.74 3.92
CA VAL A 69 -23.52 3.35 3.46
C VAL A 69 -22.88 3.09 2.09
N TYR A 70 -22.98 4.05 1.18
CA TYR A 70 -22.28 4.00 -0.10
C TYR A 70 -20.77 3.91 0.11
N THR A 71 -20.22 4.77 0.96
CA THR A 71 -18.78 4.81 1.28
C THR A 71 -18.31 3.45 1.79
N ALA A 72 -18.98 2.90 2.81
CA ALA A 72 -18.65 1.62 3.41
C ALA A 72 -18.65 0.45 2.40
N GLN A 73 -19.57 0.47 1.45
CA GLN A 73 -19.71 -0.60 0.46
C GLN A 73 -18.69 -0.51 -0.68
N TYR A 74 -18.44 0.69 -1.22
CA TYR A 74 -17.77 0.84 -2.52
C TYR A 74 -16.35 1.41 -2.43
N VAL A 75 -16.03 2.22 -1.43
CA VAL A 75 -14.68 2.81 -1.27
C VAL A 75 -13.60 1.76 -1.02
N PRO A 76 -13.79 0.72 -0.19
CA PRO A 76 -12.68 -0.14 0.23
C PRO A 76 -11.91 -0.78 -0.91
N ARG A 77 -12.61 -1.35 -1.88
CA ARG A 77 -11.97 -2.01 -3.04
C ARG A 77 -11.36 -0.99 -3.99
N ARG A 78 -11.99 0.18 -4.16
CA ARG A 78 -11.47 1.26 -5.00
C ARG A 78 -10.21 1.87 -4.40
N ALA A 79 -10.17 2.12 -3.09
CA ALA A 79 -8.99 2.61 -2.40
C ALA A 79 -7.79 1.66 -2.54
N LEU A 80 -8.01 0.34 -2.47
CA LEU A 80 -6.95 -0.64 -2.74
C LEU A 80 -6.44 -0.58 -4.18
N CYS A 81 -7.35 -0.47 -5.16
CA CYS A 81 -6.99 -0.31 -6.57
C CYS A 81 -6.19 0.98 -6.80
N TYR A 82 -6.61 2.07 -6.17
CA TYR A 82 -5.97 3.38 -6.36
C TYR A 82 -4.61 3.40 -5.66
N TYR A 83 -4.50 2.81 -4.47
CA TYR A 83 -3.20 2.57 -3.83
C TYR A 83 -2.24 1.80 -4.74
N ASP A 84 -2.68 0.72 -5.39
CA ASP A 84 -1.86 -0.07 -6.30
C ASP A 84 -1.36 0.75 -7.50
N ILE A 85 -2.23 1.58 -8.07
CA ILE A 85 -1.87 2.53 -9.14
C ILE A 85 -0.80 3.51 -8.65
N PHE A 86 -1.03 4.18 -7.52
CA PHE A 86 -0.10 5.17 -6.96
C PHE A 86 1.18 4.57 -6.38
N ALA A 87 1.22 3.27 -6.08
CA ALA A 87 2.43 2.54 -5.70
C ALA A 87 3.35 2.27 -6.90
N GLY A 88 2.87 2.48 -8.13
CA GLY A 88 3.68 2.40 -9.34
C GLY A 88 4.83 3.41 -9.35
N VAL A 89 5.96 3.01 -9.95
CA VAL A 89 7.23 3.76 -9.90
C VAL A 89 7.09 5.21 -10.34
N GLU A 90 6.36 5.49 -11.43
CA GLU A 90 6.22 6.85 -11.94
C GLU A 90 5.38 7.74 -11.01
N LEU A 91 4.28 7.21 -10.46
CA LEU A 91 3.45 7.96 -9.51
C LEU A 91 4.17 8.13 -8.17
N GLN A 92 4.96 7.16 -7.72
CA GLN A 92 5.82 7.33 -6.54
C GLN A 92 6.84 8.46 -6.73
N ARG A 93 7.49 8.56 -7.91
CA ARG A 93 8.39 9.69 -8.22
C ARG A 93 7.66 11.01 -8.18
N ILE A 94 6.44 11.07 -8.71
CA ILE A 94 5.60 12.28 -8.65
C ILE A 94 5.25 12.61 -7.19
N LEU A 95 4.83 11.64 -6.38
CA LEU A 95 4.52 11.88 -4.96
C LEU A 95 5.73 12.37 -4.17
N GLN A 96 6.95 11.93 -4.51
CA GLN A 96 8.20 12.41 -3.88
C GLN A 96 8.45 13.90 -4.14
N THR A 97 7.91 14.48 -5.24
CA THR A 97 8.01 15.93 -5.48
C THR A 97 7.04 16.75 -4.65
N ARG A 98 6.22 16.09 -3.82
CA ARG A 98 5.20 16.67 -2.93
C ARG A 98 4.17 17.54 -3.67
N PRO A 99 3.44 16.96 -4.64
CA PRO A 99 2.65 17.72 -5.60
C PRO A 99 1.36 18.30 -5.00
N ASN A 100 0.86 19.36 -5.61
CA ASN A 100 -0.57 19.69 -5.56
C ASN A 100 -1.35 18.78 -6.52
N ILE A 101 -2.24 17.96 -5.98
CA ILE A 101 -3.05 16.98 -6.72
C ILE A 101 -4.49 17.46 -6.79
N MET A 102 -5.03 17.57 -8.00
CA MET A 102 -6.44 17.87 -8.25
C MET A 102 -7.18 16.61 -8.69
N CYS A 103 -8.03 16.10 -7.81
CA CYS A 103 -8.85 14.91 -8.03
C CYS A 103 -10.23 15.27 -8.56
N LEU A 104 -10.46 15.05 -9.86
CA LEU A 104 -11.70 15.38 -10.56
C LEU A 104 -12.73 14.27 -10.38
N GLY A 105 -13.91 14.60 -9.87
CA GLY A 105 -14.96 13.62 -9.55
C GLY A 105 -14.50 12.59 -8.53
N ALA A 106 -13.79 13.05 -7.50
CA ALA A 106 -13.12 12.22 -6.49
C ALA A 106 -14.09 11.40 -5.62
N GLY A 107 -15.36 11.84 -5.57
CA GLY A 107 -16.43 11.23 -4.80
C GLY A 107 -16.10 11.01 -3.32
N SER A 108 -16.52 9.86 -2.82
CA SER A 108 -16.46 9.45 -1.41
C SER A 108 -15.06 9.14 -0.82
N GLY A 109 -13.95 9.52 -1.48
CA GLY A 109 -12.60 9.47 -0.87
C GLY A 109 -11.78 8.21 -1.14
N SER A 110 -12.02 7.51 -2.25
CA SER A 110 -11.12 6.39 -2.66
C SER A 110 -9.72 6.89 -3.01
N GLU A 111 -9.63 8.05 -3.68
CA GLU A 111 -8.35 8.72 -3.97
C GLU A 111 -7.69 9.24 -2.70
N LEU A 112 -8.45 9.90 -1.82
CA LEU A 112 -7.95 10.37 -0.53
C LEU A 112 -7.21 9.27 0.22
N VAL A 113 -7.84 8.11 0.41
CA VAL A 113 -7.24 6.99 1.15
C VAL A 113 -6.11 6.32 0.35
N GLY A 114 -6.30 6.06 -0.94
CA GLY A 114 -5.32 5.38 -1.79
C GLY A 114 -4.03 6.17 -1.96
N ILE A 115 -4.14 7.47 -2.26
CA ILE A 115 -3.00 8.39 -2.38
C ILE A 115 -2.31 8.53 -1.02
N SER A 116 -3.05 8.75 0.07
CA SER A 116 -2.44 8.89 1.40
C SER A 116 -1.61 7.68 1.80
N ALA A 117 -2.11 6.47 1.53
CA ALA A 117 -1.36 5.24 1.76
C ALA A 117 -0.11 5.16 0.87
N ALA A 118 -0.24 5.47 -0.42
CA ALA A 118 0.89 5.47 -1.34
C ALA A 118 1.96 6.51 -0.96
N SER A 119 1.55 7.67 -0.47
CA SER A 119 2.42 8.76 -0.01
C SER A 119 3.24 8.38 1.23
N CYS A 120 2.82 7.39 2.02
CA CYS A 120 3.63 6.90 3.14
C CYS A 120 5.00 6.39 2.69
N HIS A 121 5.12 5.91 1.44
CA HIS A 121 6.39 5.47 0.84
C HIS A 121 7.21 6.60 0.24
N ALA A 122 6.56 7.72 -0.12
CA ALA A 122 7.19 8.83 -0.83
C ALA A 122 7.65 9.97 0.10
N LEU A 123 7.04 10.08 1.27
CA LEU A 123 7.28 11.15 2.24
C LEU A 123 8.50 10.84 3.10
N GLU A 124 9.69 11.13 2.57
CA GLU A 124 10.95 11.18 3.34
C GLU A 124 11.40 12.64 3.52
N GLY A 125 11.98 12.97 4.69
CA GLY A 125 12.57 14.27 4.99
C GLY A 125 11.60 15.43 5.25
N ASP A 126 12.13 16.65 5.27
CA ASP A 126 11.39 17.89 5.46
C ASP A 126 10.98 18.51 4.11
N GLY A 127 9.82 19.17 4.05
CA GLY A 127 9.33 19.83 2.85
C GLY A 127 7.88 20.32 2.99
N ALA A 128 7.36 20.97 1.95
CA ALA A 128 5.93 21.32 1.87
C ALA A 128 5.05 20.05 1.91
N PRO A 129 3.78 20.11 2.30
CA PRO A 129 2.90 18.95 2.25
C PRO A 129 2.50 18.59 0.82
N ILE A 130 2.15 17.33 0.58
CA ILE A 130 1.33 16.94 -0.57
C ILE A 130 -0.06 17.55 -0.37
N THR A 131 -0.60 18.25 -1.36
CA THR A 131 -1.99 18.72 -1.30
C THR A 131 -2.88 17.78 -2.10
N ILE A 132 -3.91 17.21 -1.47
CA ILE A 132 -4.93 16.40 -2.13
C ILE A 132 -6.21 17.21 -2.14
N HIS A 133 -6.51 17.83 -3.28
CA HIS A 133 -7.77 18.55 -3.51
C HIS A 133 -8.78 17.59 -4.15
N SER A 134 -9.78 17.18 -3.38
CA SER A 134 -10.91 16.39 -3.88
C SER A 134 -12.01 17.31 -4.41
N GLN A 135 -12.50 17.06 -5.62
CA GLN A 135 -13.58 17.84 -6.21
C GLN A 135 -14.69 16.89 -6.68
N ASP A 136 -15.93 17.19 -6.31
CA ASP A 136 -17.10 16.42 -6.76
C ASP A 136 -18.35 17.31 -6.82
N TYR A 137 -19.39 16.87 -7.53
CA TYR A 137 -20.65 17.62 -7.63
C TYR A 137 -21.54 17.46 -6.40
N SER A 138 -21.33 16.39 -5.63
CA SER A 138 -22.04 16.12 -4.37
C SER A 138 -21.21 16.54 -3.17
N ASP A 139 -21.86 16.88 -2.06
CA ASP A 139 -21.18 17.27 -0.82
C ASP A 139 -20.69 16.03 -0.04
N TRP A 140 -19.39 15.76 -0.16
CA TRP A 140 -18.71 14.68 0.56
C TRP A 140 -17.97 15.14 1.82
N SER A 141 -18.09 16.41 2.21
CA SER A 141 -17.25 17.03 3.25
C SER A 141 -17.21 16.22 4.55
N SER A 142 -18.37 15.78 5.03
CA SER A 142 -18.48 14.97 6.27
C SER A 142 -17.81 13.60 6.16
N ILE A 143 -17.92 12.95 4.99
CA ILE A 143 -17.30 11.65 4.71
C ILE A 143 -15.78 11.80 4.62
N LEU A 144 -15.31 12.78 3.83
CA LEU A 144 -13.89 13.04 3.63
C LEU A 144 -13.20 13.44 4.94
N GLN A 145 -13.85 14.27 5.77
CA GLN A 145 -13.35 14.63 7.10
C GLN A 145 -13.21 13.41 8.02
N THR A 146 -14.16 12.48 7.95
CA THR A 146 -14.10 11.24 8.74
C THR A 146 -12.95 10.33 8.28
N LEU A 147 -12.75 10.20 6.97
CA LEU A 147 -11.66 9.45 6.38
C LEU A 147 -10.30 10.08 6.71
N GLU A 148 -10.16 11.40 6.51
CA GLU A 148 -8.98 12.17 6.88
C GLU A 148 -8.62 11.94 8.36
N THR A 149 -9.57 12.17 9.26
CA THR A 149 -9.35 11.99 10.72
C THR A 149 -8.82 10.59 11.03
N THR A 150 -9.37 9.58 10.36
CA THR A 150 -8.97 8.18 10.58
C THR A 150 -7.61 7.85 9.98
N VAL A 151 -7.30 8.38 8.79
CA VAL A 151 -6.00 8.28 8.12
C VAL A 151 -4.91 8.92 8.99
N ARG A 152 -5.13 10.15 9.45
CA ARG A 152 -4.23 10.87 10.35
C ARG A 152 -3.98 10.09 11.63
N TYR A 153 -5.04 9.59 12.26
CA TYR A 153 -4.95 8.81 13.48
C TYR A 153 -4.18 7.50 13.31
N LYS A 154 -4.46 6.73 12.25
CA LYS A 154 -3.88 5.39 12.05
C LYS A 154 -2.46 5.42 11.50
N TRP A 155 -2.14 6.35 10.63
CA TRP A 155 -0.84 6.42 9.96
C TRP A 155 0.05 7.55 10.49
N GLY A 156 -0.45 8.35 11.42
CA GLY A 156 0.32 9.43 12.04
C GLY A 156 0.56 10.63 11.13
N ILE A 157 -0.21 10.78 10.05
CA ILE A 157 -0.03 11.83 9.05
C ILE A 157 -0.52 13.17 9.61
N SER A 158 0.36 14.18 9.65
CA SER A 158 0.05 15.55 10.04
C SER A 158 -0.20 16.46 8.83
N GLU A 159 -0.62 17.70 9.07
CA GLU A 159 -0.88 18.67 7.99
C GLU A 159 0.40 19.08 7.25
N GLU A 160 1.56 18.94 7.90
CA GLU A 160 2.87 19.19 7.31
C GLU A 160 3.29 18.11 6.30
N GLN A 161 2.70 16.90 6.37
CA GLN A 161 2.93 15.86 5.37
C GLN A 161 1.87 15.86 4.27
N ILE A 162 0.59 15.90 4.64
CA ILE A 162 -0.52 15.89 3.69
C ILE A 162 -1.60 16.87 4.12
N LYS A 163 -1.94 17.76 3.19
CA LYS A 163 -3.06 18.69 3.29
C LYS A 163 -4.22 18.16 2.45
N TYR A 164 -5.42 18.12 3.04
CA TYR A 164 -6.64 17.71 2.35
C TYR A 164 -7.52 18.92 2.11
N GLU A 165 -8.02 19.06 0.89
CA GLU A 165 -8.92 20.12 0.49
C GLU A 165 -10.12 19.51 -0.25
N PHE A 166 -11.28 20.16 -0.15
CA PHE A 166 -12.48 19.72 -0.84
C PHE A 166 -13.24 20.91 -1.42
N SER A 167 -13.72 20.77 -2.65
CA SER A 167 -14.65 21.72 -3.25
C SER A 167 -15.83 21.01 -3.93
N ILE A 168 -17.00 21.63 -3.82
CA ILE A 168 -18.20 21.20 -4.52
C ILE A 168 -18.24 21.91 -5.87
N GLY A 169 -18.39 21.15 -6.95
CA GLY A 169 -18.45 21.70 -8.30
C GLY A 169 -18.98 20.71 -9.33
N ASP A 170 -19.61 21.22 -10.38
CA ASP A 170 -20.01 20.40 -11.52
C ASP A 170 -18.95 20.55 -12.62
N LEU A 171 -18.26 19.46 -12.98
CA LEU A 171 -17.24 19.48 -14.03
C LEU A 171 -17.81 19.92 -15.38
N LEU A 172 -19.12 19.73 -15.62
CA LEU A 172 -19.82 20.21 -16.82
C LEU A 172 -20.13 21.72 -16.76
N ARG A 173 -19.90 22.37 -15.62
CA ARG A 173 -20.06 23.82 -15.41
C ARG A 173 -18.74 24.42 -14.95
N VAL A 174 -17.87 24.70 -15.93
CA VAL A 174 -16.57 25.34 -15.67
C VAL A 174 -16.75 26.67 -14.95
N THR A 175 -16.09 26.82 -13.80
CA THR A 175 -16.03 28.07 -13.03
C THR A 175 -14.59 28.58 -12.93
N PRO A 176 -14.38 29.89 -12.66
CA PRO A 176 -13.04 30.44 -12.45
C PRO A 176 -12.27 29.75 -11.31
N GLU A 177 -12.97 29.27 -10.29
CA GLU A 177 -12.38 28.52 -9.18
C GLU A 177 -11.81 27.19 -9.66
N LEU A 178 -12.57 26.43 -10.46
CA LEU A 178 -12.08 25.18 -11.06
C LEU A 178 -10.87 25.42 -11.96
N GLU A 179 -10.88 26.50 -12.76
CA GLU A 179 -9.72 26.89 -13.57
C GLU A 179 -8.50 27.21 -12.70
N SER A 180 -8.71 27.91 -11.58
CA SER A 180 -7.63 28.22 -10.62
C SER A 180 -7.02 26.95 -10.04
N GLU A 181 -7.85 26.00 -9.60
CA GLU A 181 -7.32 24.75 -9.01
C GLU A 181 -6.58 23.90 -10.04
N ILE A 182 -7.09 23.77 -11.26
CA ILE A 182 -6.39 23.08 -12.36
C ILE A 182 -5.05 23.76 -12.66
N SER A 183 -4.98 25.09 -12.64
CA SER A 183 -3.73 25.82 -12.93
C SER A 183 -2.64 25.65 -11.87
N ARG A 184 -3.03 25.38 -10.62
CA ARG A 184 -2.09 25.14 -9.50
C ARG A 184 -1.64 23.68 -9.41
N ALA A 185 -2.42 22.77 -10.01
CA ALA A 185 -2.15 21.34 -9.96
C ALA A 185 -0.84 20.98 -10.67
N GLU A 186 -0.12 20.06 -10.05
CA GLU A 186 1.08 19.41 -10.58
C GLU A 186 0.74 18.01 -11.08
N LEU A 187 -0.31 17.41 -10.52
CA LEU A 187 -0.96 16.20 -10.97
C LEU A 187 -2.48 16.43 -10.99
N VAL A 188 -3.11 16.22 -12.15
CA VAL A 188 -4.57 16.14 -12.27
C VAL A 188 -4.94 14.67 -12.41
N THR A 189 -5.94 14.20 -11.67
CA THR A 189 -6.46 12.84 -11.80
C THR A 189 -7.91 12.86 -12.28
N ALA A 190 -8.27 11.88 -13.10
CA ALA A 190 -9.64 11.58 -13.44
C ALA A 190 -9.81 10.06 -13.49
N MET A 191 -10.42 9.50 -12.45
CA MET A 191 -10.50 8.06 -12.25
C MET A 191 -11.96 7.59 -12.23
N PHE A 192 -12.38 6.94 -13.33
CA PHE A 192 -13.75 6.46 -13.59
C PHE A 192 -14.81 7.58 -13.72
N VAL A 193 -14.40 8.75 -14.21
CA VAL A 193 -15.27 9.93 -14.34
C VAL A 193 -15.68 10.20 -15.78
N PHE A 194 -14.81 9.90 -16.74
CA PHE A 194 -14.97 10.30 -18.14
C PHE A 194 -16.20 9.67 -18.81
N ASN A 195 -16.45 8.38 -18.59
CA ASN A 195 -17.66 7.74 -19.10
C ASN A 195 -18.97 8.44 -18.67
N GLU A 196 -19.01 9.05 -17.49
CA GLU A 196 -20.20 9.74 -16.97
C GLU A 196 -20.37 11.14 -17.59
N LEU A 197 -19.27 11.90 -17.70
CA LEU A 197 -19.28 13.26 -18.25
C LEU A 197 -19.80 13.29 -19.69
N PHE A 198 -19.42 12.32 -20.51
CA PHE A 198 -19.75 12.30 -21.94
C PHE A 198 -21.22 11.96 -22.23
N SER A 199 -22.05 11.76 -21.20
CA SER A 199 -23.51 11.85 -21.32
C SER A 199 -23.97 13.24 -21.79
N ASP A 200 -23.25 14.30 -21.42
CA ASP A 200 -23.34 15.65 -21.98
C ASP A 200 -22.05 16.00 -22.72
N LYS A 201 -21.96 15.55 -23.98
CA LYS A 201 -20.78 15.75 -24.83
C LYS A 201 -20.37 17.22 -24.95
N VAL A 202 -21.31 18.15 -25.05
CA VAL A 202 -20.96 19.56 -25.34
C VAL A 202 -20.20 20.13 -24.16
N ASN A 203 -20.75 19.95 -22.96
CA ASN A 203 -20.13 20.46 -21.74
C ASN A 203 -18.89 19.67 -21.34
N ALA A 204 -18.87 18.35 -21.55
CA ALA A 204 -17.67 17.54 -21.33
C ALA A 204 -16.50 17.97 -22.23
N MET A 205 -16.75 18.25 -23.51
CA MET A 205 -15.71 18.75 -24.41
C MET A 205 -15.25 20.16 -24.06
N ASN A 206 -16.15 21.01 -23.55
CA ASN A 206 -15.78 22.34 -23.04
C ASN A 206 -14.88 22.21 -21.82
N PHE A 207 -15.24 21.36 -20.86
CA PHE A 207 -14.41 21.05 -19.69
C PHE A 207 -13.01 20.59 -20.08
N VAL A 208 -12.90 19.62 -21.00
CA VAL A 208 -11.60 19.12 -21.47
C VAL A 208 -10.76 20.24 -22.07
N LYS A 209 -11.34 21.06 -22.94
CA LYS A 209 -10.63 22.19 -23.55
C LYS A 209 -10.13 23.17 -22.49
N THR A 210 -10.94 23.45 -21.48
CA THR A 210 -10.55 24.28 -20.34
C THR A 210 -9.41 23.63 -19.56
N MET A 211 -9.50 22.34 -19.25
CA MET A 211 -8.48 21.62 -18.50
C MET A 211 -7.14 21.67 -19.24
N VAL A 212 -7.12 21.27 -20.52
CA VAL A 212 -5.92 21.34 -21.39
C VAL A 212 -5.34 22.76 -21.48
N LYS A 213 -6.20 23.79 -21.53
CA LYS A 213 -5.77 25.19 -21.62
C LYS A 213 -5.13 25.71 -20.33
N ASN A 214 -5.60 25.24 -19.18
CA ASN A 214 -5.22 25.79 -17.87
C ASN A 214 -4.16 24.96 -17.15
N VAL A 215 -3.93 23.70 -17.52
CA VAL A 215 -2.81 22.93 -16.97
C VAL A 215 -1.48 23.62 -17.30
N ARG A 216 -0.63 23.75 -16.30
CA ARG A 216 0.71 24.32 -16.47
C ARG A 216 1.62 23.36 -17.26
N PRO A 217 2.59 23.86 -18.03
CA PRO A 217 3.63 23.01 -18.62
C PRO A 217 4.33 22.16 -17.55
N GLY A 218 4.48 20.86 -17.82
CA GLY A 218 5.03 19.90 -16.85
C GLY A 218 4.02 19.34 -15.84
N CYS A 219 2.74 19.72 -15.91
CA CYS A 219 1.68 19.04 -15.18
C CYS A 219 1.50 17.61 -15.68
N TYR A 220 1.30 16.68 -14.75
CA TYR A 220 0.93 15.31 -15.04
C TYR A 220 -0.60 15.17 -15.10
N PHE A 221 -1.09 14.27 -15.96
CA PHE A 221 -2.50 13.92 -16.02
C PHE A 221 -2.65 12.40 -15.95
N LEU A 222 -3.26 11.92 -14.86
CA LEU A 222 -3.57 10.51 -14.64
C LEU A 222 -5.02 10.24 -15.01
N LEU A 223 -5.23 9.43 -16.04
CA LEU A 223 -6.54 9.06 -16.52
C LEU A 223 -6.73 7.56 -16.42
N VAL A 224 -7.74 7.16 -15.67
CA VAL A 224 -8.10 5.75 -15.44
C VAL A 224 -9.58 5.61 -15.71
N ASP A 225 -9.96 4.66 -16.56
CA ASP A 225 -11.38 4.43 -16.86
C ASP A 225 -11.67 2.95 -17.12
N SER A 226 -12.96 2.64 -17.19
CA SER A 226 -13.48 1.34 -17.54
C SER A 226 -13.06 0.94 -18.96
N ALA A 227 -12.89 -0.37 -19.16
CA ALA A 227 -12.51 -0.96 -20.43
C ALA A 227 -13.62 -1.85 -21.02
N GLY A 228 -13.49 -2.19 -22.31
CA GLY A 228 -14.37 -3.14 -22.98
C GLY A 228 -15.79 -2.61 -23.19
N SER A 229 -16.81 -3.43 -22.92
CA SER A 229 -18.21 -2.99 -23.08
C SER A 229 -18.60 -1.84 -22.15
N PHE A 230 -17.84 -1.64 -21.07
CA PHE A 230 -18.07 -0.57 -20.09
C PHE A 230 -17.45 0.78 -20.52
N SER A 231 -16.60 0.79 -21.55
CA SER A 231 -16.06 2.03 -22.14
C SER A 231 -16.95 2.63 -23.23
N SER A 232 -18.11 2.02 -23.51
CA SER A 232 -18.98 2.49 -24.59
C SER A 232 -19.84 3.65 -24.13
N VAL A 233 -19.55 4.84 -24.66
CA VAL A 233 -20.34 6.05 -24.45
C VAL A 233 -21.26 6.27 -25.65
N LYS A 234 -22.57 6.30 -25.40
CA LYS A 234 -23.56 6.61 -26.43
C LYS A 234 -23.69 8.12 -26.58
N VAL A 235 -23.28 8.64 -27.74
CA VAL A 235 -23.39 10.05 -28.11
C VAL A 235 -24.36 10.18 -29.28
N GLY A 236 -25.58 10.62 -28.97
CA GLY A 236 -26.67 10.65 -29.95
C GLY A 236 -27.03 9.25 -30.45
N SER A 237 -26.85 9.00 -31.75
CA SER A 237 -27.09 7.68 -32.37
C SER A 237 -25.84 6.81 -32.51
N LYS A 238 -24.65 7.33 -32.13
CA LYS A 238 -23.36 6.63 -32.29
C LYS A 238 -22.77 6.24 -30.95
N ASN A 239 -22.08 5.12 -30.93
CA ASN A 239 -21.30 4.68 -29.78
C ASN A 239 -19.83 5.01 -30.02
N TYR A 240 -19.21 5.62 -29.02
CA TYR A 240 -17.78 5.92 -28.96
C TYR A 240 -17.17 5.14 -27.83
N MET A 241 -15.88 4.81 -27.94
CA MET A 241 -15.15 4.24 -26.83
C MET A 241 -14.45 5.36 -26.06
N SER A 242 -14.45 5.30 -24.74
CA SER A 242 -13.80 6.31 -23.89
C SER A 242 -12.34 6.51 -24.25
N TYR A 243 -11.62 5.48 -24.74
CA TYR A 243 -10.24 5.65 -25.18
C TYR A 243 -10.05 6.59 -26.38
N MET A 244 -11.08 6.78 -27.22
CA MET A 244 -11.00 7.74 -28.34
C MET A 244 -10.86 9.19 -27.82
N PHE A 245 -11.28 9.43 -26.58
CA PHE A 245 -10.99 10.68 -25.91
C PHE A 245 -9.49 10.81 -25.60
N PHE A 246 -8.83 9.74 -25.17
CA PHE A 246 -7.39 9.74 -24.88
C PHE A 246 -6.60 10.09 -26.14
N ASP A 247 -7.00 9.56 -27.29
CA ASP A 247 -6.38 9.89 -28.58
C ASP A 247 -6.48 11.39 -28.90
N SER A 248 -7.58 12.04 -28.52
CA SER A 248 -7.76 13.49 -28.74
C SER A 248 -6.83 14.36 -27.88
N LEU A 249 -6.30 13.79 -26.79
CA LEU A 249 -5.35 14.43 -25.89
C LEU A 249 -3.88 14.25 -26.29
N ALA A 250 -3.59 13.36 -27.25
CA ALA A 250 -2.22 13.00 -27.63
C ALA A 250 -1.37 14.18 -28.17
N GLN A 251 -2.02 15.25 -28.67
CA GLN A 251 -1.34 16.47 -29.09
C GLN A 251 -0.93 17.39 -27.92
N TYR A 252 -1.51 17.18 -26.73
CA TYR A 252 -1.31 18.02 -25.55
C TYR A 252 -0.49 17.33 -24.47
N PHE A 253 -0.57 16.00 -24.37
CA PHE A 253 0.14 15.21 -23.38
C PHE A 253 1.00 14.15 -24.03
N ALA A 254 2.26 14.05 -23.57
CA ALA A 254 3.14 12.94 -23.91
C ALA A 254 2.88 11.79 -22.92
N PRO A 255 2.71 10.54 -23.40
CA PRO A 255 2.50 9.40 -22.51
C PRO A 255 3.80 9.08 -21.75
N ILE A 256 3.70 9.04 -20.41
CA ILE A 256 4.80 8.63 -19.52
C ILE A 256 4.68 7.15 -19.20
N VAL A 257 3.46 6.73 -18.85
CA VAL A 257 3.08 5.34 -18.62
C VAL A 257 1.72 5.12 -19.26
N SER A 258 1.56 3.96 -19.91
CA SER A 258 0.30 3.51 -20.47
C SER A 258 0.24 1.99 -20.30
N GLU A 259 -0.92 1.50 -19.88
CA GLU A 259 -1.16 0.07 -19.65
C GLU A 259 -2.43 -0.34 -20.37
N ASP A 260 -2.44 -1.58 -20.86
CA ASP A 260 -3.66 -2.23 -21.32
C ASP A 260 -4.63 -2.47 -20.15
N SER A 261 -5.86 -2.80 -20.50
CA SER A 261 -6.92 -3.07 -19.52
C SER A 261 -6.56 -4.25 -18.61
N LYS A 262 -6.46 -3.98 -17.31
CA LYS A 262 -6.17 -5.00 -16.29
C LYS A 262 -7.30 -5.15 -15.28
N TRP A 263 -7.50 -6.39 -14.82
CA TRP A 263 -8.36 -6.67 -13.68
C TRP A 263 -7.57 -6.49 -12.40
N PHE A 264 -7.91 -5.47 -11.61
CA PHE A 264 -7.37 -5.36 -10.26
C PHE A 264 -7.85 -6.54 -9.39
N ARG A 265 -6.93 -7.20 -8.70
CA ARG A 265 -7.21 -8.28 -7.76
C ARG A 265 -6.51 -7.97 -6.45
N HIS A 266 -7.28 -7.86 -5.37
CA HIS A 266 -6.71 -7.69 -4.04
C HIS A 266 -6.07 -9.00 -3.55
N ALA A 267 -5.14 -8.91 -2.60
CA ALA A 267 -4.47 -10.09 -2.05
C ALA A 267 -5.46 -11.09 -1.41
N GLN A 268 -5.11 -12.37 -1.42
CA GLN A 268 -5.87 -13.39 -0.70
C GLN A 268 -5.68 -13.23 0.82
N GLY A 269 -6.70 -13.61 1.59
CA GLY A 269 -6.64 -13.53 3.06
C GLY A 269 -6.85 -12.14 3.65
N LEU A 270 -7.26 -11.15 2.84
CA LEU A 270 -7.67 -9.85 3.37
C LEU A 270 -9.00 -9.96 4.11
N GLU A 271 -9.07 -9.36 5.29
CA GLU A 271 -10.28 -9.27 6.07
C GLU A 271 -10.92 -7.90 5.84
N PHE A 272 -12.04 -7.92 5.11
CA PHE A 272 -13.00 -6.81 5.09
C PHE A 272 -14.40 -7.40 5.23
N ASN A 273 -14.59 -8.21 6.27
CA ASN A 273 -15.90 -8.76 6.55
C ASN A 273 -16.74 -7.64 7.17
N MET A 274 -17.70 -7.14 6.37
CA MET A 274 -18.86 -6.48 6.92
C MET A 274 -19.51 -7.47 7.89
N PRO A 275 -19.74 -7.12 9.17
CA PRO A 275 -20.38 -8.04 10.10
C PRO A 275 -21.72 -8.48 9.49
N PRO A 276 -22.03 -9.79 9.50
CA PRO A 276 -23.34 -10.25 9.04
C PRO A 276 -24.43 -9.57 9.87
N PRO A 277 -25.60 -9.27 9.28
CA PRO A 277 -26.71 -8.65 10.01
C PRO A 277 -27.03 -9.49 11.25
N GLY A 278 -26.89 -8.91 12.44
CA GLY A 278 -27.17 -9.58 13.73
C GLY A 278 -25.96 -10.10 14.52
N GLN A 279 -24.73 -9.95 14.02
CA GLN A 279 -23.49 -10.16 14.80
C GLN A 279 -22.62 -8.89 14.77
N GLN A 280 -23.16 -7.80 15.30
CA GLN A 280 -22.41 -6.57 15.51
C GLN A 280 -21.64 -6.69 16.83
N LEU A 281 -20.32 -6.50 16.78
CA LEU A 281 -19.51 -6.29 17.98
C LEU A 281 -19.91 -4.95 18.60
N SER A 282 -20.17 -4.95 19.91
CA SER A 282 -20.31 -3.72 20.69
C SER A 282 -19.03 -2.87 20.59
N ASP A 283 -19.13 -1.56 20.88
CA ASP A 283 -17.96 -0.66 20.93
C ASP A 283 -16.82 -1.22 21.80
N ARG A 284 -17.19 -1.89 22.89
CA ARG A 284 -16.26 -2.53 23.80
C ARG A 284 -15.58 -3.74 23.16
N GLU A 285 -16.31 -4.55 22.41
CA GLU A 285 -15.76 -5.72 21.72
C GLU A 285 -14.89 -5.31 20.52
N ALA A 286 -15.22 -4.23 19.81
CA ALA A 286 -14.38 -3.68 18.74
C ALA A 286 -13.07 -3.06 19.28
N ALA A 287 -13.15 -2.37 20.42
CA ALA A 287 -11.98 -1.86 21.13
C ALA A 287 -11.09 -3.02 21.64
N LEU A 288 -11.70 -4.04 22.25
CA LEU A 288 -11.00 -5.25 22.69
C LEU A 288 -10.37 -6.02 21.52
N LEU A 289 -11.04 -6.10 20.37
CA LEU A 289 -10.45 -6.72 19.18
C LEU A 289 -9.20 -5.95 18.75
N THR A 290 -9.27 -4.61 18.72
CA THR A 290 -8.14 -3.76 18.34
C THR A 290 -6.95 -3.92 19.30
N GLU A 291 -7.21 -3.95 20.62
CA GLU A 291 -6.16 -4.22 21.63
C GLU A 291 -5.59 -5.63 21.48
N TYR A 292 -6.44 -6.63 21.23
CA TYR A 292 -6.00 -8.01 20.99
C TYR A 292 -5.12 -8.11 19.75
N GLU A 293 -5.44 -7.40 18.67
CA GLU A 293 -4.61 -7.37 17.46
C GLU A 293 -3.24 -6.72 17.72
N LEU A 294 -3.18 -5.67 18.53
CA LEU A 294 -1.93 -5.05 18.96
C LEU A 294 -1.08 -6.03 19.78
N ILE A 295 -1.69 -6.68 20.79
CA ILE A 295 -1.01 -7.68 21.61
C ILE A 295 -0.49 -8.83 20.74
N ARG A 296 -1.31 -9.35 19.83
CA ARG A 296 -0.92 -10.41 18.88
C ARG A 296 0.29 -10.00 18.03
N ASN A 297 0.35 -8.76 17.58
CA ASN A 297 1.48 -8.25 16.80
C ASN A 297 2.75 -8.09 17.64
N GLU A 298 2.63 -7.62 18.88
CA GLU A 298 3.78 -7.56 19.80
C GLU A 298 4.27 -8.96 20.20
N VAL A 299 3.37 -9.92 20.40
CA VAL A 299 3.73 -11.34 20.61
C VAL A 299 4.47 -11.91 19.40
N LYS A 300 4.04 -11.58 18.17
CA LYS A 300 4.78 -11.96 16.96
C LYS A 300 6.17 -11.35 16.91
N LYS A 301 6.32 -10.06 17.24
CA LYS A 301 7.64 -9.40 17.31
C LYS A 301 8.55 -10.03 18.35
N MET A 302 8.03 -10.33 19.55
CA MET A 302 8.79 -11.07 20.56
C MET A 302 9.21 -12.45 20.03
N GLY A 303 8.34 -13.15 19.32
CA GLY A 303 8.68 -14.42 18.68
C GLY A 303 9.84 -14.29 17.68
N SER A 304 9.84 -13.23 16.86
CA SER A 304 10.94 -12.94 15.93
C SER A 304 12.25 -12.59 16.66
N LEU A 305 12.19 -11.75 17.70
CA LEU A 305 13.36 -11.41 18.52
C LEU A 305 13.94 -12.61 19.26
N ILE A 306 13.08 -13.50 19.78
CA ILE A 306 13.53 -14.76 20.40
C ILE A 306 14.20 -15.67 19.37
N ALA A 307 13.69 -15.71 18.14
CA ALA A 307 14.32 -16.47 17.06
C ALA A 307 15.70 -15.89 16.72
N GLU A 308 15.84 -14.58 16.62
CA GLU A 308 17.12 -13.89 16.39
C GLU A 308 18.12 -14.14 17.52
N ILE A 309 17.71 -14.01 18.79
CA ILE A 309 18.58 -14.29 19.95
C ILE A 309 19.04 -15.75 19.96
N ASN A 310 18.13 -16.69 19.68
CA ASN A 310 18.47 -18.10 19.62
C ASN A 310 19.44 -18.41 18.48
N GLU A 311 19.30 -17.77 17.31
CA GLU A 311 20.27 -17.91 16.21
C GLU A 311 21.64 -17.34 16.59
N GLU A 312 21.70 -16.15 17.20
CA GLU A 312 22.96 -15.55 17.66
C GLU A 312 23.67 -16.38 18.74
N GLU A 313 22.94 -16.90 19.73
CA GLU A 313 23.52 -17.75 20.78
C GLU A 313 24.00 -19.10 20.21
N LEU A 314 23.27 -19.70 19.27
CA LEU A 314 23.66 -20.96 18.63
C LEU A 314 24.92 -20.77 17.76
N ASP A 315 25.04 -19.65 17.06
CA ASP A 315 26.22 -19.30 16.29
C ASP A 315 27.43 -19.04 17.19
N ALA A 316 27.26 -18.31 18.30
CA ALA A 316 28.32 -18.05 19.28
C ALA A 316 28.81 -19.35 19.96
N LEU A 317 27.89 -20.26 20.30
CA LEU A 317 28.23 -21.57 20.86
C LEU A 317 28.95 -22.44 19.82
N THR A 318 28.51 -22.43 18.57
CA THR A 318 29.15 -23.17 17.47
C THR A 318 30.57 -22.66 17.21
N GLN A 319 30.78 -21.35 17.22
CA GLN A 319 32.12 -20.77 17.10
C GLN A 319 33.02 -21.13 18.30
N SER A 320 32.47 -21.15 19.50
CA SER A 320 33.19 -21.55 20.71
C SER A 320 33.60 -23.04 20.65
N MET A 321 32.70 -23.93 20.22
CA MET A 321 33.02 -25.34 20.02
C MET A 321 34.10 -25.54 18.95
N ARG A 322 34.03 -24.83 17.82
CA ARG A 322 35.09 -24.86 16.79
C ARG A 322 36.44 -24.39 17.34
N SER A 323 36.45 -23.35 18.17
CA SER A 323 37.68 -22.87 18.82
C SER A 323 38.28 -23.90 19.78
N VAL A 324 37.43 -24.59 20.55
CA VAL A 324 37.86 -25.68 21.45
C VAL A 324 38.42 -26.85 20.65
N GLU A 325 37.76 -27.25 19.56
CA GLU A 325 38.20 -28.31 18.66
C GLU A 325 39.59 -28.00 18.06
N GLN A 326 39.81 -26.77 17.59
CA GLN A 326 41.10 -26.32 17.07
C GLN A 326 42.21 -26.38 18.13
N LYS A 327 41.92 -25.96 19.37
CA LYS A 327 42.89 -26.02 20.47
C LYS A 327 43.22 -27.47 20.84
N LEU A 328 42.23 -28.35 20.88
CA LEU A 328 42.42 -29.79 21.10
C LEU A 328 43.27 -30.43 19.99
N ALA A 329 43.02 -30.09 18.74
CA ALA A 329 43.80 -30.55 17.60
C ALA A 329 45.27 -30.10 17.68
N LEU A 330 45.52 -28.87 18.14
CA LEU A 330 46.88 -28.36 18.35
C LEU A 330 47.61 -29.15 19.45
N VAL A 331 46.96 -29.37 20.60
CA VAL A 331 47.52 -30.17 21.69
C VAL A 331 47.78 -31.60 21.24
N TYR A 332 46.83 -32.22 20.54
CA TYR A 332 47.00 -33.55 19.97
C TYR A 332 48.19 -33.62 19.00
N THR A 333 48.37 -32.59 18.17
CA THR A 333 49.51 -32.50 17.23
C THR A 333 50.84 -32.40 17.97
N VAL A 334 50.92 -31.61 19.05
CA VAL A 334 52.12 -31.49 19.89
C VAL A 334 52.43 -32.80 20.63
N PHE A 335 51.41 -33.49 21.15
CA PHE A 335 51.61 -34.79 21.78
C PHE A 335 52.09 -35.83 20.76
N ARG A 336 51.47 -35.84 19.57
CA ARG A 336 51.86 -36.73 18.48
C ARG A 336 53.28 -36.46 18.00
N SER A 337 53.67 -35.19 17.83
CA SER A 337 55.04 -34.83 17.44
C SER A 337 56.05 -35.15 18.54
N SER A 338 55.69 -34.99 19.83
CA SER A 338 56.52 -35.40 20.97
C SER A 338 56.74 -36.91 20.99
N ILE A 339 55.67 -37.71 20.83
CA ILE A 339 55.76 -39.17 20.74
C ILE A 339 56.62 -39.60 19.55
N TYR A 340 56.42 -39.01 18.36
CA TYR A 340 57.26 -39.32 17.20
C TYR A 340 58.69 -38.85 17.34
N ALA A 341 58.96 -37.73 18.02
CA ALA A 341 60.32 -37.29 18.34
C ALA A 341 61.01 -38.22 19.34
N HIS A 342 60.25 -38.79 20.27
CA HIS A 342 60.78 -39.75 21.24
C HIS A 342 61.05 -41.12 20.60
N LEU A 343 60.16 -41.57 19.71
CA LEU A 343 60.35 -42.79 18.91
C LEU A 343 61.51 -42.63 17.93
N SER A 344 61.64 -41.46 17.26
CA SER A 344 62.78 -41.20 16.37
C SER A 344 64.10 -41.00 17.12
N GLN A 345 64.08 -40.56 18.39
CA GLN A 345 65.26 -40.56 19.26
C GLN A 345 65.64 -41.96 19.77
N GLN A 346 64.67 -42.87 19.91
CA GLN A 346 64.95 -44.28 20.21
C GLN A 346 65.50 -45.03 18.99
N ASP A 347 65.14 -44.64 17.76
CA ASP A 347 65.67 -45.25 16.53
C ASP A 347 67.04 -44.69 16.09
N ILE A 348 67.57 -43.62 16.71
CA ILE A 348 68.93 -43.08 16.42
C ILE A 348 69.99 -43.67 17.37
N GLY A 349 69.61 -44.58 18.27
CA GLY A 349 70.52 -45.33 19.13
C GLY A 349 70.36 -46.84 18.98
N GLN A 350 71.21 -47.44 18.14
CA GLN A 350 71.37 -48.89 17.86
C GLN A 350 70.38 -49.40 16.80
N THR A 351 70.78 -49.73 15.56
CA THR A 351 71.79 -50.74 15.20
C THR A 351 72.33 -50.60 13.76
N GLN A 352 73.66 -50.56 13.59
CA GLN A 352 74.36 -51.47 12.65
C GLN A 352 74.22 -52.89 13.24
N ASP A 353 73.99 -54.01 12.54
CA ASP A 353 74.05 -54.31 11.12
C ASP A 353 73.28 -55.63 10.84
N GLY A 354 72.57 -55.70 9.71
CA GLY A 354 72.41 -56.91 8.86
C GLY A 354 71.36 -57.99 9.19
N MET A 355 70.17 -57.94 8.58
CA MET A 355 69.84 -58.66 7.32
C MET A 355 68.36 -58.51 6.94
N SER A 356 68.17 -58.42 5.62
CA SER A 356 66.95 -58.26 4.83
C SER A 356 65.74 -59.12 5.20
N VAL A 357 64.52 -58.61 4.98
CA VAL A 357 63.56 -59.07 3.95
C VAL A 357 62.17 -58.43 4.19
N TYR A 358 61.76 -57.63 3.21
CA TYR A 358 60.40 -57.38 2.71
C TYR A 358 59.36 -56.57 3.51
N SER A 359 58.84 -55.60 2.76
CA SER A 359 57.58 -54.89 2.90
C SER A 359 56.40 -55.78 3.26
N GLU A 360 55.44 -55.27 4.04
CA GLU A 360 54.02 -55.26 3.66
C GLU A 360 53.15 -54.51 4.68
N GLN A 361 52.24 -53.70 4.13
CA GLN A 361 50.93 -53.33 4.69
C GLN A 361 50.87 -52.51 5.98
N PHE A 362 50.82 -51.18 5.82
CA PHE A 362 49.91 -50.38 6.64
C PHE A 362 48.87 -49.72 5.73
N GLN A 363 47.72 -50.38 5.61
CA GLN A 363 46.50 -49.77 5.09
C GLN A 363 46.01 -48.73 6.09
N THR A 364 45.78 -47.50 5.63
CA THR A 364 45.08 -46.49 6.42
C THR A 364 43.61 -46.51 6.03
N ASN A 365 42.72 -46.33 7.01
CA ASN A 365 41.28 -46.18 6.78
C ASN A 365 40.91 -44.79 6.24
N CYS A 366 41.84 -44.05 5.65
CA CYS A 366 41.52 -42.80 4.96
C CYS A 366 40.87 -43.14 3.61
N PRO A 367 39.65 -42.67 3.33
CA PRO A 367 39.16 -42.63 1.97
C PRO A 367 40.12 -41.77 1.13
N PRO A 368 40.47 -42.17 -0.11
CA PRO A 368 41.15 -41.27 -1.02
C PRO A 368 40.26 -40.05 -1.29
N PHE A 369 40.89 -38.89 -1.36
CA PHE A 369 40.23 -37.65 -1.77
C PHE A 369 39.90 -37.76 -3.26
N ASP A 370 38.60 -37.81 -3.57
CA ASP A 370 38.04 -37.25 -4.80
C ASP A 370 37.45 -35.88 -4.48
#